data_AF-A0A7J0ESF2-F1
#
_entry.id   AF-A0A7J0ESF2-F1
#
_cell.length_a   1.000
_cell.length_b   1.000
_cell.length_c   1.000
_cell.angle_alpha   90.00
_cell.angle_beta   90.00
_cell.angle_gamma   90.00
#
_symmetry.space_group_name_H-M   'P 1'
#
loop_
_entity.id
_entity.type
_entity.pdbx_description
1 polymer ?
#
loop_
_entity_poly.entity_id
_entity_poly.type
_entity_poly.pdbx_seq_one_letter_code
_entity_poly.pdbx_strand_id
1 'polypeptide(L)'
;MAGGLELVRERMMQLEALAGASPDEAFCNTFSEMLDDMMTLSGALKERLNDVELEISLVKKAVAGSVHGPDVSHKVKVPEPKFFGGVRSSKELENFLWDMEQYFKASRISDDEKVLITSMHLSRDAKFW
;
A
#
# COMPACT_ATOMS: atom_id res chain seq x y z
N MET A 1 9.56 1.76 -25.73
CA MET A 1 8.28 2.33 -25.26
C MET A 1 7.98 3.66 -25.91
N ALA A 2 8.84 4.69 -25.77
CA ALA A 2 8.66 5.97 -26.48
C ALA A 2 8.58 5.81 -28.01
N GLY A 3 9.38 4.91 -28.59
CA GLY A 3 9.39 4.70 -30.05
C GLY A 3 8.13 4.06 -30.63
N GLY A 4 7.43 3.18 -29.92
CA GLY A 4 6.23 2.52 -30.46
C GLY A 4 5.03 3.46 -30.58
N LEU A 5 4.86 4.35 -29.59
CA LEU A 5 3.86 5.41 -29.66
C LEU A 5 4.21 6.43 -30.75
N GLU A 6 5.50 6.72 -30.92
CA GLU A 6 5.97 7.64 -31.96
C GLU A 6 5.70 7.10 -33.37
N LEU A 7 5.89 5.79 -33.59
CA LEU A 7 5.56 5.14 -34.87
C LEU A 7 4.06 5.23 -35.18
N VAL A 8 3.19 4.89 -34.22
CA VAL A 8 1.73 5.03 -34.40
C VAL A 8 1.35 6.48 -34.69
N ARG A 9 1.97 7.44 -34.00
CA ARG A 9 1.77 8.88 -34.23
C ARG A 9 2.22 9.30 -35.63
N GLU A 10 3.38 8.85 -36.07
CA GLU A 10 3.94 9.15 -37.39
C GLU A 10 3.04 8.59 -38.51
N ARG A 11 2.59 7.34 -38.39
CA ARG A 11 1.67 6.72 -39.35
C ARG A 11 0.30 7.40 -39.37
N MET A 12 -0.19 7.84 -38.21
CA MET A 12 -1.43 8.62 -38.13
C MET A 12 -1.31 9.95 -38.89
N MET A 13 -0.20 10.68 -38.74
CA MET A 13 0.04 11.91 -39.50
C MET A 13 0.12 11.66 -41.01
N GLN A 14 0.71 10.53 -41.44
CA GLN A 14 0.75 10.13 -42.84
C GLN A 14 -0.65 9.82 -43.41
N LEU A 15 -1.52 9.16 -42.63
CA LEU A 15 -2.90 8.89 -43.04
C LEU A 15 -3.73 10.17 -43.19
N GLU A 16 -3.57 11.13 -42.28
CA GLU A 16 -4.25 12.43 -42.37
C GLU A 16 -3.86 13.20 -43.63
N ALA A 17 -2.60 13.12 -44.05
CA ALA A 17 -2.11 13.74 -45.29
C ALA A 17 -2.70 13.08 -46.55
N LEU A 18 -3.01 11.78 -46.50
CA LEU A 18 -3.57 11.00 -47.62
C LEU A 18 -5.10 11.03 -47.68
N ALA A 19 -5.79 11.43 -46.61
CA ALA A 19 -7.24 11.36 -46.46
C ALA A 19 -8.05 12.31 -47.39
N GLY A 20 -7.38 13.15 -48.19
CA GLY A 20 -8.02 14.08 -49.13
C GLY A 20 -8.52 13.46 -50.44
N ALA A 21 -8.21 12.19 -50.72
CA ALA A 21 -8.58 11.47 -51.93
C ALA A 21 -9.33 10.15 -51.62
N SER A 22 -9.97 9.55 -52.63
CA SER A 22 -10.47 8.16 -52.53
C SER A 22 -9.35 7.25 -52.01
N PRO A 23 -9.62 6.29 -51.09
CA PRO A 23 -8.59 5.40 -50.59
C PRO A 23 -7.85 4.72 -51.73
N ASP A 24 -6.56 5.03 -51.84
CA ASP A 24 -5.65 4.43 -52.81
C ASP A 24 -4.80 3.35 -52.12
N GLU A 25 -3.89 2.74 -52.89
CA GLU A 25 -3.01 1.69 -52.39
C GLU A 25 -2.08 2.21 -51.26
N ALA A 26 -1.61 3.45 -51.36
CA ALA A 26 -0.73 4.07 -50.37
C ALA A 26 -1.46 4.29 -49.02
N PHE A 27 -2.71 4.76 -49.06
CA PHE A 27 -3.55 4.86 -47.87
C PHE A 27 -3.77 3.49 -47.21
N CYS A 28 -4.16 2.48 -47.99
CA CYS A 28 -4.40 1.13 -47.47
C CYS A 28 -3.16 0.53 -46.81
N ASN A 29 -1.99 0.68 -47.43
CA ASN A 29 -0.72 0.19 -46.89
C ASN A 29 -0.35 0.90 -45.58
N THR A 30 -0.41 2.25 -45.56
CA THR A 30 -0.11 3.05 -44.37
C THR A 30 -1.05 2.70 -43.21
N PHE A 31 -2.33 2.46 -43.50
CA PHE A 31 -3.31 2.06 -42.49
C PHE A 31 -3.01 0.68 -41.93
N SER A 32 -2.64 -0.27 -42.79
CA SER A 32 -2.27 -1.62 -42.34
C SER A 32 -1.00 -1.62 -41.50
N GLU A 33 -0.01 -0.79 -41.83
CA GLU A 33 1.22 -0.63 -41.05
C GLU A 33 0.92 0.00 -39.68
N MET A 34 0.05 1.01 -39.62
CA MET A 34 -0.40 1.61 -38.35
C MET A 34 -1.10 0.58 -37.44
N LEU A 35 -1.92 -0.30 -38.01
CA LEU A 35 -2.58 -1.38 -37.26
C LEU A 35 -1.55 -2.36 -36.68
N ASP A 36 -0.51 -2.70 -37.43
CA ASP A 36 0.56 -3.59 -36.97
C ASP A 36 1.38 -2.95 -35.83
N ASP A 37 1.71 -1.65 -35.97
CA ASP A 37 2.37 -0.87 -34.92
C ASP A 37 1.53 -0.82 -33.64
N MET A 38 0.21 -0.63 -33.76
CA MET A 38 -0.71 -0.61 -32.61
C MET A 38 -0.82 -1.98 -31.94
N MET A 39 -0.89 -3.06 -32.72
CA MET A 39 -0.91 -4.43 -32.20
C MET A 39 0.39 -4.78 -31.47
N THR A 40 1.53 -4.36 -32.02
CA THR A 40 2.85 -4.50 -31.40
C THR A 40 2.94 -3.73 -30.07
N LEU A 41 2.48 -2.47 -30.06
CA LEU A 41 2.43 -1.66 -28.84
C LEU A 41 1.54 -2.29 -27.76
N SER A 42 0.37 -2.79 -28.15
CA SER A 42 -0.58 -3.47 -27.26
C SER A 42 0.03 -4.71 -26.61
N GLY A 43 0.74 -5.53 -27.40
CA GLY A 43 1.47 -6.70 -26.90
C GLY A 43 2.52 -6.33 -25.86
N ALA A 44 3.35 -5.33 -26.14
CA ALA A 44 4.38 -4.85 -25.22
C ALA A 44 3.79 -4.27 -23.92
N LEU A 45 2.68 -3.55 -24.00
CA LEU A 45 1.97 -3.04 -22.83
C LEU A 45 1.43 -4.18 -21.96
N LYS A 46 0.85 -5.22 -22.58
CA LYS A 46 0.34 -6.40 -21.87
C LYS A 46 1.44 -7.15 -21.14
N GLU A 47 2.60 -7.32 -21.76
CA GLU A 47 3.76 -7.96 -21.13
C GLU A 47 4.25 -7.19 -19.91
N ARG A 48 4.35 -5.86 -20.01
CA ARG A 48 4.76 -4.99 -18.89
C ARG A 48 3.74 -4.99 -17.75
N LEU A 49 2.44 -5.06 -18.05
CA LEU A 49 1.40 -5.20 -17.04
C LEU A 49 1.54 -6.52 -16.27
N ASN A 50 1.78 -7.62 -16.97
CA ASN A 50 2.01 -8.92 -16.33
C ASN A 50 3.25 -8.88 -15.42
N ASP A 51 4.33 -8.24 -15.87
CA ASP A 51 5.57 -8.11 -15.08
C ASP A 51 5.33 -7.30 -13.79
N VAL A 52 4.64 -6.16 -13.89
CA VAL A 52 4.25 -5.35 -12.73
C VAL A 52 3.34 -6.14 -11.78
N GLU A 53 2.42 -6.95 -12.31
CA GLU A 53 1.54 -7.81 -11.49
C GLU A 53 2.33 -8.87 -10.71
N LEU A 54 3.36 -9.45 -11.33
CA LEU A 54 4.29 -10.38 -10.67
C LEU A 54 5.10 -9.69 -9.56
N GLU A 55 5.66 -8.51 -9.84
CA GLU A 55 6.41 -7.72 -8.85
C GLU A 55 5.54 -7.35 -7.64
N ILE A 56 4.30 -6.88 -7.89
CA ILE A 56 3.35 -6.55 -6.81
C ILE A 56 3.02 -7.79 -5.98
N SER A 57 2.83 -8.94 -6.61
CA SER A 57 2.55 -10.20 -5.92
C SER A 57 3.72 -10.63 -5.02
N LEU A 58 4.95 -10.46 -5.51
CA LEU A 58 6.16 -10.74 -4.73
C LEU A 58 6.28 -9.80 -3.52
N VAL A 59 6.10 -8.49 -3.72
CA VAL A 59 6.14 -7.49 -2.65
C VAL A 59 5.06 -7.78 -1.61
N LYS A 60 3.82 -8.06 -2.04
CA LYS A 60 2.73 -8.44 -1.13
C LYS A 60 3.08 -9.65 -0.28
N LYS A 61 3.70 -10.68 -0.87
CA LYS A 61 4.14 -11.87 -0.14
C LYS A 61 5.27 -11.57 0.84
N ALA A 62 6.25 -10.75 0.46
CA ALA A 62 7.32 -10.32 1.35
C ALA A 62 6.79 -9.51 2.54
N VAL A 63 5.86 -8.58 2.29
CA VAL A 63 5.19 -7.80 3.34
C VAL A 63 4.36 -8.72 4.25
N ALA A 64 3.53 -9.61 3.69
CA ALA A 64 2.74 -10.56 4.49
C ALA A 64 3.61 -11.53 5.30
N GLY A 65 4.72 -12.00 4.73
CA GLY A 65 5.72 -12.83 5.40
C GLY A 65 6.49 -12.08 6.49
N SER A 66 6.70 -10.77 6.34
CA SER A 66 7.27 -9.92 7.39
C SER A 66 6.32 -9.70 8.58
N VAL A 67 5.01 -9.95 8.42
CA VAL A 67 4.04 -9.87 9.52
C VAL A 67 4.00 -11.19 10.32
N HIS A 68 4.50 -12.32 9.77
CA HIS A 68 4.35 -13.66 10.37
C HIS A 68 5.61 -14.55 10.38
N GLY A 69 6.80 -14.05 10.00
CA GLY A 69 8.06 -14.78 10.18
C GLY A 69 8.40 -14.97 11.66
N PRO A 70 9.05 -16.08 12.07
CA PRO A 70 9.43 -16.30 13.45
C PRO A 70 10.30 -15.13 13.90
N ASP A 71 9.70 -14.35 14.79
CA ASP A 71 10.25 -13.19 15.44
C ASP A 71 11.46 -13.62 16.28
N VAL A 72 12.63 -13.66 15.63
CA VAL A 72 13.93 -13.66 16.30
C VAL A 72 14.41 -12.22 16.49
N SER A 73 13.48 -11.25 16.53
CA SER A 73 13.78 -10.02 17.26
C SER A 73 13.93 -10.46 18.71
N HIS A 74 15.00 -10.04 19.36
CA HIS A 74 15.02 -9.96 20.80
C HIS A 74 13.84 -9.05 21.21
N LYS A 75 12.63 -9.62 21.34
CA LYS A 75 11.44 -8.91 21.82
C LYS A 75 11.77 -8.56 23.26
N VAL A 76 12.33 -7.37 23.45
CA VAL A 76 12.39 -6.71 24.74
C VAL A 76 10.97 -6.78 25.27
N LYS A 77 10.76 -7.60 26.30
CA LYS A 77 9.45 -7.72 26.92
C LYS A 77 9.12 -6.34 27.44
N VAL A 78 8.07 -5.72 26.87
CA VAL A 78 7.58 -4.44 27.36
C VAL A 78 7.09 -4.68 28.80
N PRO A 79 7.60 -3.96 29.80
CA PRO A 79 7.12 -4.09 31.16
C PRO A 79 5.63 -3.76 31.25
N GLU A 80 4.87 -4.56 31.99
CA GLU A 80 3.46 -4.26 32.23
C GLU A 80 3.28 -3.03 33.12
N PRO A 81 2.30 -2.17 32.84
CA PRO A 81 1.97 -1.02 33.68
C PRO A 81 1.52 -1.42 35.09
N LYS A 82 1.70 -0.51 36.05
CA LYS A 82 1.20 -0.73 37.41
C LYS A 82 -0.32 -0.55 37.46
N PHE A 83 -0.96 -1.29 38.36
CA PHE A 83 -2.38 -1.10 38.65
C PHE A 83 -2.63 0.22 39.36
N PHE A 84 -3.68 0.93 38.95
CA PHE A 84 -4.16 2.12 39.65
C PHE A 84 -5.26 1.75 40.65
N GLY A 85 -5.03 2.07 41.92
CA GLY A 85 -5.91 1.71 43.04
C GLY A 85 -6.97 2.73 43.41
N GLY A 86 -7.09 3.84 42.66
CA GLY A 86 -8.07 4.90 42.95
C GLY A 86 -7.59 5.92 43.97
N VAL A 87 -6.27 6.09 44.11
CA VAL A 87 -5.69 7.12 44.99
C VAL A 87 -6.14 8.50 44.50
N ARG A 88 -6.76 9.29 45.37
CA ARG A 88 -7.23 10.66 45.06
C ARG A 88 -6.07 11.67 45.04
N SER A 89 -5.13 11.47 44.12
CA SER A 89 -3.96 12.31 43.88
C SER A 89 -3.81 12.52 42.38
N SER A 90 -3.84 13.77 41.89
CA SER A 90 -3.70 14.01 40.45
C SER A 90 -2.34 13.53 39.93
N LYS A 91 -1.29 13.65 40.75
CA LYS A 91 0.04 13.12 40.41
C LYS A 91 0.05 11.62 40.15
N GLU A 92 -0.62 10.83 41.01
CA GLU A 92 -0.68 9.37 40.83
C GLU A 92 -1.52 8.99 39.60
N LEU A 93 -2.59 9.73 39.35
CA LEU A 93 -3.42 9.54 38.15
C LEU A 93 -2.65 9.89 36.87
N GLU A 94 -1.94 11.02 36.85
CA GLU A 94 -1.11 11.47 35.73
C GLU A 94 0.01 10.47 35.43
N ASN A 95 0.70 9.97 36.46
CA ASN A 95 1.73 8.94 36.30
C ASN A 95 1.16 7.66 35.68
N PHE A 96 0.00 7.20 36.17
CA PHE A 96 -0.67 6.02 35.61
C PHE A 96 -1.03 6.21 34.14
N LEU A 97 -1.64 7.34 33.78
CA LEU A 97 -2.02 7.62 32.39
C LEU A 97 -0.78 7.69 31.48
N TRP A 98 0.30 8.30 31.96
CA TRP A 98 1.56 8.36 31.23
C TRP A 98 2.16 6.97 31.01
N ASP A 99 2.21 6.13 32.06
CA ASP A 99 2.70 4.75 31.97
C ASP A 99 1.89 3.93 30.95
N MET A 100 0.56 4.08 30.95
CA MET A 100 -0.32 3.42 29.98
C MET A 100 -0.07 3.89 28.55
N GLU A 101 0.12 5.20 28.34
CA GLU A 101 0.42 5.73 27.02
C GLU A 101 1.76 5.20 26.47
N GLN A 102 2.79 5.14 27.32
CA GLN A 102 4.08 4.57 26.93
C GLN A 102 3.96 3.07 26.62
N TYR A 103 3.20 2.33 27.43
CA TYR A 103 2.93 0.92 27.17
C TYR A 103 2.22 0.70 25.84
N PHE A 104 1.20 1.50 25.51
CA PHE A 104 0.52 1.39 24.20
C PHE A 104 1.45 1.68 23.03
N LYS A 105 2.33 2.69 23.14
CA LYS A 105 3.32 3.02 22.11
C LYS A 105 4.34 1.89 21.94
N ALA A 106 4.86 1.35 23.03
CA ALA A 106 5.86 0.28 23.01
C ALA A 106 5.28 -1.06 22.52
N SER A 107 4.06 -1.38 22.93
CA SER A 107 3.36 -2.63 22.60
C SER A 107 2.54 -2.57 21.31
N ARG A 108 2.49 -1.40 20.63
CA ARG A 108 1.72 -1.16 19.40
C ARG A 108 0.24 -1.54 19.51
N ILE A 109 -0.37 -1.20 20.64
CA ILE A 109 -1.79 -1.45 20.93
C ILE A 109 -2.65 -0.50 20.08
N SER A 110 -3.70 -1.03 19.46
CA SER A 110 -4.63 -0.27 18.64
C SER A 110 -5.62 0.55 19.48
N ASP A 111 -6.15 1.64 18.93
CA ASP A 111 -6.99 2.59 19.68
C ASP A 111 -8.28 1.96 20.24
N ASP A 112 -8.84 0.96 19.55
CA ASP A 112 -10.02 0.20 19.95
C ASP A 112 -9.77 -0.70 21.19
N GLU A 113 -8.53 -1.11 21.44
CA GLU A 113 -8.16 -1.96 22.57
C GLU A 113 -7.71 -1.15 23.80
N LYS A 114 -7.34 0.13 23.64
CA LYS A 114 -6.77 0.97 24.71
C LYS A 114 -7.68 1.09 25.92
N VAL A 115 -8.99 1.30 25.71
CA VAL A 115 -9.96 1.43 26.80
C VAL A 115 -10.09 0.11 27.57
N LEU A 116 -10.20 -1.00 26.84
CA LEU A 116 -10.28 -2.34 27.43
C LEU A 116 -9.04 -2.61 28.30
N ILE A 117 -7.84 -2.39 27.76
CA ILE A 117 -6.59 -2.64 28.48
C ILE A 117 -6.43 -1.69 29.67
N THR A 118 -6.86 -0.43 29.53
CA THR A 118 -6.87 0.52 30.65
C THR A 118 -7.75 0.05 31.80
N SER A 119 -8.95 -0.44 31.49
CA SER A 119 -9.87 -0.95 32.50
C SER A 119 -9.30 -2.17 33.26
N MET A 120 -8.52 -3.03 32.59
CA MET A 120 -7.87 -4.18 33.23
C MET A 120 -6.84 -3.76 34.29
N HIS A 121 -6.22 -2.59 34.14
CA HIS A 121 -5.22 -2.07 35.08
C HIS A 121 -5.81 -1.16 36.16
N LEU A 122 -7.14 -1.02 36.23
CA LEU A 122 -7.81 -0.42 37.38
C LEU A 122 -7.95 -1.47 38.48
N SER A 123 -7.91 -1.05 39.75
CA SER A 123 -8.05 -1.92 40.91
C SER A 123 -8.74 -1.21 42.08
N ARG A 124 -9.24 -1.99 43.04
CA ARG A 124 -9.92 -1.47 44.25
C ARG A 124 -11.05 -0.50 43.85
N ASP A 125 -11.11 0.65 44.52
CA ASP A 125 -12.12 1.68 44.33
C ASP A 125 -12.13 2.19 42.89
N ALA A 126 -10.99 2.20 42.18
CA ALA A 126 -10.92 2.65 40.78
C ALA A 126 -11.79 1.83 39.82
N LYS A 127 -12.12 0.56 40.14
CA LYS A 127 -13.01 -0.25 39.29
C LYS A 127 -14.49 0.12 39.43
N PHE A 128 -14.86 0.88 40.45
CA PHE A 128 -16.24 1.23 40.77
C PHE A 128 -16.61 2.66 40.35
N TRP A 129 -15.69 3.40 39.74
CA TRP A 129 -15.94 4.70 39.12
C TRP A 129 -16.25 4.53 37.64
#